data_AF-A0A812YLV1-F1
#
_entry.id   AF-A0A812YLV1-F1
#
_cell.length_a   1.000
_cell.length_b   1.000
_cell.length_c   1.000
_cell.angle_alpha   90.00
_cell.angle_beta   90.00
_cell.angle_gamma   90.00
#
_symmetry.space_group_name_H-M   'P 1'
#
loop_
_entity.id
_entity.type
_entity.pdbx_description
1 polymer ?
#
loop_
_entity_poly.entity_id
_entity_poly.type
_entity_poly.pdbx_seq_one_letter_code
_entity_poly.pdbx_strand_id
1 'polypeptide(L)'
;MERKSFSKTLCMCHANCDSMLLRFLKFEDLRRTAILEGFLALGGRAGPDISSLVLAGHGSDLKMLGAMFAIQQSEKKSPPRDFLAAYAIFLAGSFAVYHLVANGEFSSILTMAQMIQCLAFVLLTIKSLSQGSVAGLSAKSLGLEALAFGCRLSSTTWLNGYLPVDASGDFVYQAVEICSLCLVLFLLHRAFVSHRWSYEEEADSLPVLPMVIASLFLAALLHADMNSRPVFDTLWMAGLFLSVVSVLPQLWHIHQTGGVIQACTGHYIAMLACSRALSGIFMWHARFDITCVRLVGGFNQAIWAILGAHLLHLILLGDFGYYYVKAVMQQGLDFKIELPCADMV
;
A
#
# COMPACT_ATOMS: atom_id res chain seq x y z
N MET A 1 -8.71 37.89 20.00
CA MET A 1 -7.87 37.76 18.80
C MET A 1 -7.78 36.32 18.26
N GLU A 2 -8.23 35.30 19.02
CA GLU A 2 -8.13 33.88 18.62
C GLU A 2 -9.26 33.34 17.72
N ARG A 3 -10.43 33.98 17.66
CA ARG A 3 -11.58 33.45 16.89
C ARG A 3 -11.44 33.59 15.35
N LYS A 4 -10.49 34.40 14.86
CA LYS A 4 -10.22 34.58 13.42
C LYS A 4 -9.15 33.64 12.86
N SER A 5 -8.37 32.97 13.71
CA SER A 5 -7.35 32.00 13.28
C SER A 5 -7.97 30.64 12.94
N PHE A 6 -8.93 30.19 13.76
CA PHE A 6 -9.61 28.89 13.57
C PHE A 6 -10.47 28.81 12.30
N SER A 7 -11.07 29.94 11.89
CA SER A 7 -11.88 30.01 10.66
C SER A 7 -11.03 29.98 9.37
N LYS A 8 -9.78 30.44 9.41
CA LYS A 8 -8.87 30.37 8.25
C LYS A 8 -8.30 28.96 8.04
N THR A 9 -8.02 28.22 9.12
CA THR A 9 -7.55 26.83 9.05
C THR A 9 -8.64 25.86 8.57
N LEU A 10 -9.90 26.05 8.98
CA LEU A 10 -11.03 25.26 8.47
C LEU A 10 -11.31 25.53 6.99
N CYS A 11 -11.17 26.79 6.54
CA CYS A 11 -11.40 27.18 5.15
C CYS A 11 -10.30 26.66 4.21
N MET A 12 -9.04 26.60 4.68
CA MET A 12 -7.93 25.97 3.93
C MET A 12 -8.04 24.44 3.84
N CYS A 13 -8.58 23.78 4.86
CA CYS A 13 -8.77 22.33 4.87
C CYS A 13 -9.90 21.90 3.91
N HIS A 14 -10.99 22.68 3.84
CA HIS A 14 -12.08 22.44 2.88
C HIS A 14 -11.63 22.70 1.43
N ALA A 15 -10.88 23.79 1.20
CA ALA A 15 -10.38 24.13 -0.14
C ALA A 15 -9.36 23.12 -0.71
N ASN A 16 -8.54 22.48 0.13
CA ASN A 16 -7.57 21.46 -0.33
C ASN A 16 -8.19 20.07 -0.51
N CYS A 17 -9.16 19.68 0.31
CA CYS A 17 -9.86 18.39 0.15
C CYS A 17 -10.79 18.42 -1.08
N ASP A 18 -11.51 19.52 -1.28
CA ASP A 18 -12.35 19.73 -2.47
C ASP A 18 -11.51 19.81 -3.75
N SER A 19 -10.33 20.46 -3.70
CA SER A 19 -9.38 20.51 -4.82
C SER A 19 -8.85 19.12 -5.20
N MET A 20 -8.58 18.24 -4.23
CA MET A 20 -8.08 16.88 -4.51
C MET A 20 -9.18 15.99 -5.11
N LEU A 21 -10.39 16.03 -4.57
CA LEU A 21 -11.55 15.26 -5.06
C LEU A 21 -12.07 15.76 -6.41
N LEU A 22 -12.15 17.08 -6.63
CA LEU A 22 -12.54 17.66 -7.92
C LEU A 22 -11.48 17.44 -9.01
N ARG A 23 -10.19 17.39 -8.66
CA ARG A 23 -9.12 17.02 -9.61
C ARG A 23 -9.16 15.52 -9.96
N PHE A 24 -9.54 14.67 -9.01
CA PHE A 24 -9.74 13.24 -9.24
C PHE A 24 -10.96 12.97 -10.15
N LEU A 25 -12.07 13.71 -9.99
CA LEU A 25 -13.24 13.59 -10.86
C LEU A 25 -12.97 14.11 -12.29
N LYS A 26 -12.16 15.17 -12.44
CA LYS A 26 -11.70 15.67 -13.76
C LYS A 26 -10.81 14.66 -14.50
N PHE A 27 -10.11 13.79 -13.76
CA PHE A 27 -9.27 12.73 -14.31
C PHE A 27 -10.09 11.60 -14.98
N GLU A 28 -11.32 11.37 -14.51
CA GLU A 28 -12.21 10.34 -15.07
C GLU A 28 -12.76 10.71 -16.45
N ASP A 29 -12.96 12.01 -16.72
CA ASP A 29 -13.39 12.54 -18.03
C ASP A 29 -12.28 12.51 -19.10
N LEU A 30 -11.02 12.78 -18.72
CA LEU A 30 -9.87 12.63 -19.62
C LEU A 30 -9.58 11.16 -19.97
N ARG A 31 -9.92 10.23 -19.06
CA ARG A 31 -9.72 8.79 -19.26
C ARG A 31 -10.63 8.21 -20.35
N ARG A 32 -11.85 8.75 -20.52
CA ARG A 32 -12.78 8.29 -21.57
C ARG A 32 -12.34 8.68 -22.98
N THR A 33 -11.67 9.82 -23.14
CA THR A 33 -11.19 10.31 -24.44
C THR A 33 -9.90 9.61 -24.88
N ALA A 34 -8.96 9.35 -23.97
CA ALA A 34 -7.70 8.67 -24.30
C ALA A 34 -7.86 7.17 -24.62
N ILE A 35 -8.81 6.47 -23.98
CA ILE A 35 -9.07 5.05 -24.24
C ILE A 35 -9.72 4.84 -25.63
N LEU A 36 -10.54 5.79 -26.10
CA LEU A 36 -11.20 5.71 -27.42
C LEU A 36 -10.20 5.96 -28.57
N GLU A 37 -9.28 6.91 -28.40
CA GLU A 37 -8.19 7.19 -29.34
C GLU A 37 -7.18 6.03 -29.41
N GLY A 38 -6.86 5.39 -28.28
CA GLY A 38 -5.98 4.24 -28.21
C GLY A 38 -6.53 2.98 -28.90
N PHE A 39 -7.86 2.79 -28.91
CA PHE A 39 -8.49 1.65 -29.58
C PHE A 39 -8.56 1.81 -31.11
N LEU A 40 -8.61 3.04 -31.62
CA LEU A 40 -8.59 3.33 -33.05
C LEU A 40 -7.19 3.25 -33.67
N ALA A 41 -6.13 3.46 -32.89
CA ALA A 41 -4.73 3.37 -33.35
C ALA A 41 -4.20 1.92 -33.50
N LEU A 42 -4.91 0.92 -32.96
CA LEU A 42 -4.52 -0.50 -33.03
C LEU A 42 -5.05 -1.23 -34.29
N GLY A 43 -5.83 -0.54 -35.13
CA GLY A 43 -6.41 -1.08 -36.36
C GLY A 43 -5.69 -0.62 -37.62
N GLY A 44 -4.43 -1.02 -37.81
CA GLY A 44 -3.80 -1.02 -39.13
C GLY A 44 -2.48 -0.25 -39.23
N ARG A 45 -1.38 -1.00 -39.28
CA ARG A 45 -0.22 -0.73 -40.14
C ARG A 45 0.65 -1.97 -40.21
N ALA A 46 0.72 -2.55 -41.40
CA ALA A 46 1.73 -3.55 -41.76
C ALA A 46 3.11 -2.89 -41.71
N GLY A 47 4.04 -3.47 -40.95
CA GLY A 47 5.45 -3.07 -40.91
C GLY A 47 6.25 -3.74 -42.03
N PRO A 48 7.39 -3.16 -42.46
CA PRO A 48 8.07 -3.56 -43.68
C PRO A 48 8.97 -4.80 -43.50
N ASP A 49 9.11 -5.51 -44.62
CA ASP A 49 9.89 -6.73 -44.84
C ASP A 49 11.39 -6.54 -44.54
N ILE A 50 11.96 -7.40 -43.69
CA ILE A 50 13.35 -7.34 -43.17
C ILE A 50 14.34 -8.02 -44.16
N SER A 51 14.05 -8.03 -45.45
CA SER A 51 14.84 -8.80 -46.43
C SER A 51 15.87 -7.98 -47.24
N SER A 52 16.01 -6.66 -47.02
CA SER A 52 16.85 -5.81 -47.89
C SER A 52 17.99 -5.05 -47.21
N LEU A 53 18.37 -5.35 -45.96
CA LEU A 53 19.41 -4.60 -45.23
C LEU A 53 20.71 -5.38 -44.98
N VAL A 54 21.07 -6.33 -45.86
CA VAL A 54 22.29 -7.16 -45.69
C VAL A 54 23.45 -6.76 -46.62
N LEU A 55 23.31 -5.78 -47.52
CA LEU A 55 24.36 -5.50 -48.49
C LEU A 55 24.67 -4.02 -48.66
N ALA A 56 25.33 -3.42 -47.66
CA ALA A 56 26.43 -2.46 -47.83
C ALA A 56 26.83 -1.84 -46.49
N GLY A 57 28.10 -2.00 -46.09
CA GLY A 57 28.76 -1.03 -45.21
C GLY A 57 29.15 -1.50 -43.80
N HIS A 58 30.47 -1.70 -43.64
CA HIS A 58 31.31 -1.31 -42.50
C HIS A 58 31.01 -1.87 -41.09
N GLY A 59 32.01 -2.59 -40.53
CA GLY A 59 32.02 -3.18 -39.19
C GLY A 59 31.88 -2.21 -37.99
N SER A 60 31.51 -0.96 -38.22
CA SER A 60 30.98 -0.03 -37.22
C SER A 60 29.55 -0.41 -36.80
N ASP A 61 28.71 -0.87 -37.73
CA ASP A 61 27.30 -1.17 -37.44
C ASP A 61 27.14 -2.48 -36.65
N LEU A 62 28.03 -3.46 -36.88
CA LEU A 62 28.08 -4.70 -36.09
C LEU A 62 28.62 -4.45 -34.66
N LYS A 63 29.53 -3.47 -34.51
CA LYS A 63 29.99 -3.01 -33.19
C LYS A 63 28.93 -2.18 -32.48
N MET A 64 28.12 -1.41 -33.22
CA MET A 64 26.99 -0.67 -32.68
C MET A 64 25.84 -1.60 -32.30
N LEU A 65 25.54 -2.64 -33.10
CA LEU A 65 24.58 -3.68 -32.73
C LEU A 65 25.07 -4.51 -31.55
N GLY A 66 26.37 -4.84 -31.52
CA GLY A 66 27.02 -5.51 -30.39
C GLY A 66 27.04 -4.64 -29.13
N ALA A 67 27.24 -3.33 -29.27
CA ALA A 67 27.14 -2.36 -28.18
C ALA A 67 25.68 -2.16 -27.74
N MET A 68 24.71 -2.18 -28.65
CA MET A 68 23.28 -2.11 -28.32
C MET A 68 22.82 -3.40 -27.62
N PHE A 69 23.26 -4.59 -28.07
CA PHE A 69 23.03 -5.84 -27.35
C PHE A 69 23.77 -5.89 -26.00
N ALA A 70 24.97 -5.31 -25.90
CA ALA A 70 25.72 -5.19 -24.65
C ALA A 70 25.12 -4.14 -23.69
N ILE A 71 24.55 -3.05 -24.20
CA ILE A 71 23.80 -2.03 -23.43
C ILE A 71 22.46 -2.61 -22.97
N GLN A 72 21.82 -3.48 -23.78
CA GLN A 72 20.63 -4.23 -23.34
C GLN A 72 20.97 -5.35 -22.35
N GLN A 73 22.23 -5.79 -22.28
CA GLN A 73 22.72 -6.78 -21.31
C GLN A 73 23.35 -6.16 -20.05
N SER A 74 23.60 -4.84 -19.99
CA SER A 74 24.36 -4.24 -18.89
C SER A 74 23.59 -3.86 -17.64
N GLU A 75 22.28 -4.13 -17.51
CA GLU A 75 21.60 -4.07 -16.20
C GLU A 75 20.46 -5.10 -16.08
N LYS A 76 20.71 -6.38 -16.43
CA LYS A 76 19.92 -7.46 -15.82
C LYS A 76 20.47 -7.73 -14.43
N LYS A 77 20.38 -6.75 -13.52
CA LYS A 77 20.64 -6.98 -12.11
C LYS A 77 19.58 -7.97 -11.64
N SER A 78 20.00 -9.16 -11.26
CA SER A 78 19.12 -10.08 -10.55
C SER A 78 18.54 -9.34 -9.34
N PRO A 79 17.24 -9.46 -9.04
CA PRO A 79 16.68 -8.87 -7.82
C PRO A 79 17.55 -9.32 -6.63
N PRO A 80 17.86 -8.44 -5.67
CA PRO A 80 18.84 -8.77 -4.65
C PRO A 80 18.38 -10.03 -3.91
N ARG A 81 19.30 -10.98 -3.70
CA ARG A 81 19.01 -12.34 -3.20
C ARG A 81 18.08 -12.36 -1.98
N ASP A 82 18.23 -11.36 -1.11
CA ASP A 82 17.46 -11.20 0.12
C ASP A 82 15.97 -10.91 -0.17
N PHE A 83 15.64 -10.22 -1.26
CA PHE A 83 14.26 -9.99 -1.69
C PHE A 83 13.60 -11.29 -2.12
N LEU A 84 14.28 -12.07 -2.98
CA LEU A 84 13.75 -13.36 -3.43
C LEU A 84 13.59 -14.33 -2.26
N ALA A 85 14.54 -14.33 -1.32
CA ALA A 85 14.44 -15.12 -0.10
C ALA A 85 13.23 -14.70 0.75
N ALA A 86 12.96 -13.40 0.92
CA ALA A 86 11.79 -12.92 1.66
C ALA A 86 10.48 -13.40 1.05
N TYR A 87 10.32 -13.30 -0.28
CA TYR A 87 9.16 -13.84 -0.98
C TYR A 87 9.04 -15.36 -0.84
N ALA A 88 10.14 -16.10 -0.98
CA ALA A 88 10.13 -17.56 -0.86
C ALA A 88 9.75 -18.02 0.56
N ILE A 89 10.29 -17.36 1.60
CA ILE A 89 9.94 -17.63 3.01
C ILE A 89 8.48 -17.30 3.25
N PHE A 90 7.99 -16.16 2.75
CA PHE A 90 6.57 -15.79 2.86
C PHE A 90 5.66 -16.83 2.19
N LEU A 91 5.97 -17.26 0.97
CA LEU A 91 5.17 -18.24 0.24
C LEU A 91 5.16 -19.59 0.94
N ALA A 92 6.33 -20.08 1.38
CA ALA A 92 6.44 -21.33 2.13
C ALA A 92 5.71 -21.26 3.47
N GLY A 93 5.86 -20.15 4.20
CA GLY A 93 5.16 -19.93 5.47
C GLY A 93 3.64 -19.84 5.29
N SER A 94 3.17 -19.12 4.28
CA SER A 94 1.73 -18.99 3.97
C SER A 94 1.13 -20.34 3.58
N PHE A 95 1.84 -21.11 2.74
CA PHE A 95 1.45 -22.47 2.38
C PHE A 95 1.38 -23.39 3.60
N ALA A 96 2.37 -23.33 4.49
CA ALA A 96 2.39 -24.10 5.72
C ALA A 96 1.25 -23.72 6.65
N VAL A 97 0.97 -22.43 6.85
CA VAL A 97 -0.16 -21.99 7.69
C VAL A 97 -1.49 -22.44 7.08
N TYR A 98 -1.68 -22.28 5.77
CA TYR A 98 -2.92 -22.68 5.10
C TYR A 98 -3.21 -24.19 5.24
N HIS A 99 -2.20 -25.04 5.00
CA HIS A 99 -2.40 -26.49 5.00
C HIS A 99 -2.24 -27.16 6.38
N LEU A 100 -1.30 -26.70 7.21
CA LEU A 100 -0.94 -27.37 8.47
C LEU A 100 -1.63 -26.77 9.69
N VAL A 101 -2.06 -25.51 9.62
CA VAL A 101 -2.74 -24.83 10.75
C VAL A 101 -4.22 -24.66 10.44
N ALA A 102 -4.53 -24.01 9.32
CA ALA A 102 -5.90 -23.68 8.94
C ALA A 102 -6.67 -24.86 8.32
N ASN A 103 -6.04 -25.99 8.03
CA ASN A 103 -6.66 -27.16 7.39
C ASN A 103 -7.42 -26.83 6.09
N GLY A 104 -6.98 -25.81 5.35
CA GLY A 104 -7.62 -25.39 4.10
C GLY A 104 -8.84 -24.47 4.26
N GLU A 105 -9.17 -24.05 5.48
CA GLU A 105 -10.33 -23.19 5.76
C GLU A 105 -10.22 -21.82 5.09
N PHE A 106 -11.34 -21.33 4.56
CA PHE A 106 -11.37 -20.05 3.85
C PHE A 106 -11.01 -18.86 4.75
N SER A 107 -11.39 -18.89 6.03
CA SER A 107 -11.15 -17.77 6.96
C SER A 107 -9.68 -17.43 7.15
N SER A 108 -8.78 -18.38 6.86
CA SER A 108 -7.33 -18.18 6.93
C SER A 108 -6.81 -17.14 5.94
N ILE A 109 -7.60 -16.78 4.92
CA ILE A 109 -7.28 -15.67 4.00
C ILE A 109 -7.05 -14.34 4.77
N LEU A 110 -7.71 -14.14 5.91
CA LEU A 110 -7.49 -12.98 6.75
C LEU A 110 -6.10 -13.04 7.43
N THR A 111 -5.65 -14.22 7.86
CA THR A 111 -4.27 -14.43 8.32
C THR A 111 -3.27 -14.23 7.20
N MET A 112 -3.54 -14.76 6.00
CA MET A 112 -2.69 -14.57 4.83
C MET A 112 -2.55 -13.09 4.47
N ALA A 113 -3.62 -12.31 4.58
CA ALA A 113 -3.59 -10.87 4.41
C ALA A 113 -2.62 -10.19 5.38
N GLN A 114 -2.59 -10.58 6.66
CA GLN A 114 -1.62 -10.05 7.61
C GLN A 114 -0.20 -10.53 7.34
N MET A 115 -0.01 -11.76 6.85
CA MET A 115 1.31 -12.26 6.44
C MET A 115 1.87 -11.47 5.25
N ILE A 116 1.03 -11.08 4.28
CA ILE A 116 1.44 -10.19 3.18
C ILE A 116 1.80 -8.80 3.70
N GLN A 117 1.01 -8.27 4.66
CA GLN A 117 1.33 -6.99 5.30
C GLN A 117 2.68 -7.06 6.03
N CYS A 118 2.95 -8.16 6.73
CA CYS A 118 4.24 -8.39 7.36
C CYS A 118 5.38 -8.45 6.33
N LEU A 119 5.18 -9.17 5.22
CA LEU A 119 6.14 -9.19 4.11
C LEU A 119 6.46 -7.77 3.62
N ALA A 120 5.45 -6.90 3.49
CA ALA A 120 5.67 -5.51 3.12
C ALA A 120 6.70 -4.81 4.05
N PHE A 121 6.55 -4.95 5.36
CA PHE A 121 7.49 -4.37 6.33
C PHE A 121 8.84 -5.08 6.37
N VAL A 122 8.90 -6.39 6.09
CA VAL A 122 10.16 -7.12 5.89
C VAL A 122 10.93 -6.54 4.69
N LEU A 123 10.26 -6.33 3.55
CA LEU A 123 10.89 -5.75 2.36
C LEU A 123 11.41 -4.33 2.62
N LEU A 124 10.64 -3.53 3.37
CA LEU A 124 11.06 -2.19 3.77
C LEU A 124 12.26 -2.21 4.73
N THR A 125 12.29 -3.20 5.63
CA THR A 125 13.40 -3.44 6.56
C THR A 125 14.67 -3.86 5.81
N ILE A 126 14.55 -4.78 4.85
CA ILE A 126 15.65 -5.19 3.97
C ILE A 126 16.17 -3.96 3.22
N LYS A 127 15.31 -3.15 2.59
CA LYS A 127 15.72 -1.90 1.92
C LYS A 127 16.57 -1.04 2.87
N SER A 128 16.06 -0.74 4.06
CA SER A 128 16.75 0.14 5.00
C SER A 128 18.09 -0.43 5.49
N LEU A 129 18.17 -1.75 5.70
CA LEU A 129 19.42 -2.43 6.09
C LEU A 129 20.42 -2.43 4.94
N SER A 130 20.03 -2.88 3.75
CA SER A 130 20.91 -2.98 2.58
C SER A 130 21.44 -1.61 2.13
N GLN A 131 20.66 -0.54 2.27
CA GLN A 131 21.09 0.82 1.92
C GLN A 131 21.83 1.56 3.03
N GLY A 132 21.78 1.05 4.28
CA GLY A 132 22.32 1.78 5.44
C GLY A 132 21.67 3.16 5.64
N SER A 133 20.41 3.32 5.24
CA SER A 133 19.70 4.61 5.16
C SER A 133 18.20 4.42 5.37
N VAL A 134 17.50 5.49 5.73
CA VAL A 134 16.03 5.56 5.75
C VAL A 134 15.47 6.56 4.71
N ALA A 135 16.29 7.01 3.76
CA ALA A 135 15.86 7.91 2.69
C ALA A 135 14.71 7.30 1.86
N GLY A 136 13.75 8.13 1.47
CA GLY A 136 12.53 7.70 0.79
C GLY A 136 11.49 7.00 1.68
N LEU A 137 11.63 7.03 3.02
CA LEU A 137 10.66 6.47 3.96
C LEU A 137 9.93 7.57 4.72
N SER A 138 8.60 7.49 4.75
CA SER A 138 7.79 8.32 5.64
C SER A 138 7.70 7.69 7.03
N ALA A 139 8.32 8.34 8.02
CA ALA A 139 8.20 7.92 9.42
C ALA A 139 6.79 8.19 9.95
N LYS A 140 6.08 9.18 9.39
CA LYS A 140 4.67 9.44 9.71
C LYS A 140 3.74 8.31 9.24
N SER A 141 3.97 7.74 8.06
CA SER A 141 3.27 6.54 7.57
C SER A 141 3.46 5.37 8.53
N LEU A 142 4.72 5.10 8.91
CA LEU A 142 5.07 4.05 9.87
C LEU A 142 4.45 4.30 11.26
N GLY A 143 4.41 5.55 11.72
CA GLY A 143 3.77 5.92 12.98
C GLY A 143 2.26 5.65 12.99
N LEU A 144 1.58 5.96 11.89
CA LEU A 144 0.15 5.64 11.72
C LEU A 144 -0.08 4.12 11.72
N GLU A 145 0.78 3.34 11.08
CA GLU A 145 0.65 1.88 11.11
C GLU A 145 0.95 1.29 12.49
N ALA A 146 1.94 1.82 13.22
CA ALA A 146 2.22 1.40 14.59
C ALA A 146 1.00 1.64 15.51
N LEU A 147 0.35 2.81 15.38
CA LEU A 147 -0.90 3.09 16.07
C LEU A 147 -2.01 2.13 15.62
N ALA A 148 -2.12 1.83 14.33
CA ALA A 148 -3.10 0.89 13.80
C ALA A 148 -2.94 -0.52 14.37
N PHE A 149 -1.70 -1.03 14.44
CA PHE A 149 -1.40 -2.31 15.08
C PHE A 149 -1.71 -2.28 16.57
N GLY A 150 -1.30 -1.24 17.30
CA GLY A 150 -1.61 -1.11 18.72
C GLY A 150 -3.12 -1.13 18.99
N CYS A 151 -3.91 -0.44 18.16
CA CYS A 151 -5.37 -0.44 18.25
C CYS A 151 -5.97 -1.84 17.99
N ARG A 152 -5.56 -2.53 16.91
CA ARG A 152 -6.06 -3.89 16.61
C ARG A 152 -5.65 -4.90 17.68
N LEU A 153 -4.36 -4.96 18.03
CA LEU A 153 -3.80 -5.89 19.02
C LEU A 153 -4.38 -5.69 20.42
N SER A 154 -4.84 -4.48 20.76
CA SER A 154 -5.54 -4.25 22.03
C SER A 154 -6.83 -5.07 22.18
N SER A 155 -7.40 -5.54 21.05
CA SER A 155 -8.57 -6.43 21.00
C SER A 155 -8.18 -7.86 20.65
N THR A 156 -7.45 -8.09 19.56
CA THR A 156 -7.22 -9.42 18.96
C THR A 156 -6.35 -10.36 19.79
N THR A 157 -5.65 -9.85 20.80
CA THR A 157 -4.81 -10.66 21.70
C THR A 157 -5.59 -11.41 22.78
N TRP A 158 -6.85 -11.04 23.03
CA TRP A 158 -7.68 -11.66 24.06
C TRP A 158 -9.18 -11.71 23.73
N LEU A 159 -9.59 -11.15 22.59
CA LEU A 159 -10.95 -11.19 22.05
C LEU A 159 -10.95 -11.79 20.64
N ASN A 160 -12.03 -12.52 20.31
CA ASN A 160 -12.09 -13.34 19.09
C ASN A 160 -12.98 -12.77 17.98
N GLY A 161 -13.78 -11.73 18.24
CA GLY A 161 -14.81 -11.25 17.31
C GLY A 161 -14.31 -10.71 15.98
N TYR A 162 -13.00 -10.45 15.84
CA TYR A 162 -12.39 -9.99 14.60
C TYR A 162 -11.26 -10.89 14.08
N LEU A 163 -11.15 -12.09 14.64
CA LEU A 163 -10.16 -13.08 14.23
C LEU A 163 -10.73 -13.98 13.12
N PRO A 164 -9.85 -14.63 12.33
CA PRO A 164 -10.23 -15.81 11.57
C PRO A 164 -10.90 -16.83 12.49
N VAL A 165 -11.94 -17.51 12.00
CA VAL A 165 -12.69 -18.53 12.78
C VAL A 165 -11.95 -19.88 12.79
N ASP A 166 -10.94 -20.07 11.94
CA ASP A 166 -10.07 -21.24 11.93
C ASP A 166 -8.89 -21.11 12.90
N ALA A 167 -8.15 -22.22 13.07
CA ALA A 167 -7.03 -22.31 14.00
C ALA A 167 -5.87 -21.34 13.72
N SER A 168 -5.79 -20.70 12.54
CA SER A 168 -4.80 -19.63 12.31
C SER A 168 -5.14 -18.33 13.04
N GLY A 169 -6.40 -18.16 13.45
CA GLY A 169 -6.82 -17.10 14.39
C GLY A 169 -6.28 -17.32 15.80
N ASP A 170 -5.91 -18.57 16.14
CA ASP A 170 -5.29 -18.91 17.41
C ASP A 170 -3.78 -18.70 17.31
N PHE A 171 -3.30 -17.58 17.82
CA PHE A 171 -1.89 -17.17 17.93
C PHE A 171 -1.18 -16.78 16.63
N VAL A 172 -1.38 -17.46 15.51
CA VAL A 172 -0.62 -17.17 14.27
C VAL A 172 -0.92 -15.76 13.77
N TYR A 173 -2.21 -15.41 13.69
CA TYR A 173 -2.66 -14.07 13.32
C TYR A 173 -2.00 -12.98 14.18
N GLN A 174 -2.04 -13.13 15.51
CA GLN A 174 -1.50 -12.16 16.46
C GLN A 174 0.03 -12.13 16.42
N ALA A 175 0.69 -13.28 16.28
CA ALA A 175 2.15 -13.35 16.18
C ALA A 175 2.66 -12.58 14.95
N VAL A 176 1.95 -12.68 13.83
CA VAL A 176 2.27 -11.93 12.60
C VAL A 176 2.02 -10.43 12.78
N GLU A 177 0.92 -10.03 13.44
CA GLU A 177 0.67 -8.62 13.76
C GLU A 177 1.72 -8.04 14.73
N ILE A 178 2.12 -8.79 15.77
CA ILE A 178 3.18 -8.40 16.71
C ILE A 178 4.52 -8.28 15.99
N CYS A 179 4.86 -9.25 15.13
CA CYS A 179 6.08 -9.20 14.32
C CYS A 179 6.09 -7.95 13.44
N SER A 180 4.96 -7.64 12.78
CA SER A 180 4.82 -6.44 11.96
C SER A 180 5.00 -5.16 12.79
N LEU A 181 4.39 -5.08 13.97
CA LEU A 181 4.58 -3.97 14.89
C LEU A 181 6.06 -3.82 15.30
N CYS A 182 6.76 -4.91 15.64
CA CYS A 182 8.18 -4.87 15.97
C CYS A 182 9.03 -4.34 14.80
N LEU A 183 8.75 -4.77 13.56
CA LEU A 183 9.44 -4.28 12.36
C LEU A 183 9.20 -2.78 12.14
N VAL A 184 7.95 -2.33 12.29
CA VAL A 184 7.60 -0.90 12.17
C VAL A 184 8.29 -0.08 13.25
N LEU A 185 8.29 -0.53 14.51
CA LEU A 185 9.00 0.14 15.61
C LEU A 185 10.51 0.16 15.38
N PHE A 186 11.09 -0.90 14.82
CA PHE A 186 12.49 -0.93 14.44
C PHE A 186 12.80 0.11 13.36
N LEU A 187 11.97 0.22 12.32
CA LEU A 187 12.12 1.24 11.27
C LEU A 187 11.97 2.66 11.83
N LEU A 188 11.01 2.89 12.74
CA LEU A 188 10.85 4.17 13.43
C LEU A 188 12.08 4.52 14.28
N HIS A 189 12.63 3.55 15.00
CA HIS A 189 13.88 3.73 15.75
C HIS A 189 15.03 4.09 14.80
N ARG A 190 15.12 3.48 13.62
CA ARG A 190 16.11 3.88 12.62
C ARG A 190 15.87 5.30 12.11
N ALA A 191 14.63 5.69 11.84
CA ALA A 191 14.31 7.02 11.33
C ALA A 191 14.61 8.14 12.34
N PHE A 192 14.29 7.94 13.62
CA PHE A 192 14.44 8.98 14.64
C PHE A 192 15.72 8.91 15.45
N VAL A 193 16.39 7.75 15.52
CA VAL A 193 17.56 7.54 16.37
C VAL A 193 18.78 7.16 15.54
N SER A 194 18.82 5.95 14.96
CA SER A 194 20.07 5.41 14.41
C SER A 194 20.52 6.03 13.08
N HIS A 195 19.58 6.44 12.22
CA HIS A 195 19.83 6.93 10.86
C HIS A 195 19.11 8.27 10.61
N ARG A 196 18.92 9.06 11.67
CA ARG A 196 18.23 10.36 11.64
C ARG A 196 18.79 11.34 10.61
N TRP A 197 20.09 11.23 10.32
CA TRP A 197 20.79 12.03 9.31
C TRP A 197 20.29 11.79 7.88
N SER A 198 19.71 10.63 7.61
CA SER A 198 19.16 10.24 6.29
C SER A 198 17.65 10.37 6.19
N TYR A 199 16.99 10.83 7.25
CA TYR A 199 15.55 11.01 7.28
C TYR A 199 15.16 12.37 6.68
N GLU A 200 14.31 12.34 5.66
CA GLU A 200 13.90 13.50 4.85
C GLU A 200 12.66 14.18 5.45
N GLU A 201 12.83 14.81 6.61
CA GLU A 201 11.73 15.41 7.39
C GLU A 201 10.92 16.47 6.62
N GLU A 202 11.58 17.28 5.79
CA GLU A 202 10.92 18.31 4.97
C GLU A 202 9.99 17.70 3.91
N ALA A 203 10.37 16.54 3.34
CA ALA A 203 9.55 15.79 2.41
C ALA A 203 8.42 15.03 3.12
N ASP A 204 8.66 14.52 4.35
CA ASP A 204 7.62 13.89 5.19
C ASP A 204 6.74 14.94 5.91
N SER A 205 6.20 15.90 5.18
CA SER A 205 5.53 17.10 5.73
C SER A 205 4.02 16.96 5.96
N LEU A 206 3.37 15.89 5.49
CA LEU A 206 1.92 15.71 5.62
C LEU A 206 1.48 15.71 7.11
N PRO A 207 0.48 16.50 7.53
CA PRO A 207 0.01 16.50 8.92
C PRO A 207 -0.88 15.28 9.21
N VAL A 208 -0.45 14.42 10.13
CA VAL A 208 -1.17 13.17 10.45
C VAL A 208 -2.17 13.27 11.58
N LEU A 209 -2.05 14.26 12.47
CA LEU A 209 -2.95 14.38 13.62
C LEU A 209 -4.44 14.49 13.24
N PRO A 210 -4.85 15.27 12.22
CA PRO A 210 -6.25 15.28 11.78
C PRO A 210 -6.75 13.91 11.32
N MET A 211 -5.88 13.13 10.68
CA MET A 211 -6.20 11.79 10.19
C MET A 211 -6.42 10.82 11.35
N VAL A 212 -5.60 10.92 12.41
CA VAL A 212 -5.79 10.14 13.64
C VAL A 212 -7.12 10.48 14.31
N ILE A 213 -7.40 11.78 14.49
CA ILE A 213 -8.65 12.24 15.12
C ILE A 213 -9.87 11.78 14.30
N ALA A 214 -9.83 11.95 12.98
CA ALA A 214 -10.92 11.52 12.10
C ALA A 214 -11.12 10.00 12.15
N SER A 215 -10.03 9.22 12.17
CA SER A 215 -10.10 7.75 12.26
C SER A 215 -10.72 7.29 13.58
N LEU A 216 -10.31 7.86 14.71
CA LEU A 216 -10.87 7.54 16.03
C LEU A 216 -12.35 7.96 16.14
N PHE A 217 -12.68 9.15 15.65
CA PHE A 217 -14.05 9.66 15.66
C PHE A 217 -14.98 8.81 14.80
N LEU A 218 -14.60 8.52 13.56
CA LEU A 218 -15.40 7.67 12.67
C LEU A 218 -15.52 6.25 13.23
N ALA A 219 -14.45 5.70 13.82
CA ALA A 219 -14.51 4.39 14.44
C ALA A 219 -15.52 4.34 15.59
N ALA A 220 -15.55 5.37 16.45
CA ALA A 220 -16.50 5.44 17.55
C ALA A 220 -17.97 5.51 17.08
N LEU A 221 -18.23 6.02 15.87
CA LEU A 221 -19.58 6.08 15.30
C LEU A 221 -19.95 4.82 14.52
N LEU A 222 -18.99 4.21 13.84
CA LEU A 222 -19.24 3.20 12.82
C LEU A 222 -18.80 1.79 13.26
N HIS A 223 -18.29 1.58 14.48
CA HIS A 223 -17.80 0.27 14.93
C HIS A 223 -18.86 -0.85 14.85
N ALA A 224 -18.39 -2.07 14.62
CA ALA A 224 -19.19 -3.28 14.74
C ALA A 224 -19.36 -3.66 16.23
N ASP A 225 -20.20 -4.64 16.53
CA ASP A 225 -20.44 -5.13 17.91
C ASP A 225 -20.05 -6.62 18.04
N MET A 226 -18.86 -6.96 17.52
CA MET A 226 -18.43 -8.36 17.42
C MET A 226 -17.96 -8.96 18.75
N ASN A 227 -17.50 -8.13 19.69
CA ASN A 227 -17.04 -8.60 21.01
C ASN A 227 -17.99 -8.22 22.15
N SER A 228 -19.10 -7.53 21.86
CA SER A 228 -19.95 -6.91 22.88
C SER A 228 -19.16 -6.01 23.84
N ARG A 229 -18.11 -5.35 23.31
CA ARG A 229 -17.19 -4.51 24.09
C ARG A 229 -16.87 -3.25 23.27
N PRO A 230 -17.74 -2.22 23.34
CA PRO A 230 -17.69 -1.06 22.45
C PRO A 230 -16.33 -0.37 22.36
N VAL A 231 -15.57 -0.30 23.46
CA VAL A 231 -14.22 0.29 23.47
C VAL A 231 -13.27 -0.50 22.56
N PHE A 232 -13.23 -1.83 22.69
CA PHE A 232 -12.32 -2.68 21.92
C PHE A 232 -12.79 -2.86 20.47
N ASP A 233 -14.11 -2.88 20.26
CA ASP A 233 -14.70 -2.86 18.93
C ASP A 233 -14.38 -1.54 18.18
N THR A 234 -14.44 -0.41 18.90
CA THR A 234 -14.01 0.89 18.39
C THR A 234 -12.51 0.91 18.08
N LEU A 235 -11.66 0.38 18.97
CA LEU A 235 -10.21 0.33 18.74
C LEU A 235 -9.87 -0.54 17.53
N TRP A 236 -10.52 -1.69 17.36
CA TRP A 236 -10.31 -2.52 16.18
C TRP A 236 -10.66 -1.76 14.89
N MET A 237 -11.83 -1.10 14.86
CA MET A 237 -12.26 -0.28 13.71
C MET A 237 -11.31 0.91 13.47
N ALA A 238 -10.86 1.58 14.53
CA ALA A 238 -9.89 2.67 14.44
C ALA A 238 -8.58 2.17 13.84
N GLY A 239 -8.13 0.98 14.23
CA GLY A 239 -6.95 0.35 13.66
C GLY A 239 -7.09 0.10 12.16
N LEU A 240 -8.27 -0.33 11.68
CA LEU A 240 -8.55 -0.44 10.25
C LEU A 240 -8.45 0.93 9.56
N PHE A 241 -9.13 1.96 10.06
CA PHE A 241 -9.11 3.29 9.45
C PHE A 241 -7.71 3.93 9.46
N LEU A 242 -6.98 3.82 10.56
CA LEU A 242 -5.59 4.29 10.67
C LEU A 242 -4.68 3.61 9.64
N SER A 243 -4.81 2.29 9.47
CA SER A 243 -4.07 1.52 8.46
C SER A 243 -4.47 1.89 7.03
N VAL A 244 -5.72 2.31 6.79
CA VAL A 244 -6.14 2.82 5.47
C VAL A 244 -5.43 4.12 5.13
N VAL A 245 -5.40 5.06 6.08
CA VAL A 245 -4.84 6.39 5.85
C VAL A 245 -3.32 6.44 6.02
N SER A 246 -2.69 5.38 6.56
CA SER A 246 -1.25 5.30 6.77
C SER A 246 -0.43 5.37 5.48
N VAL A 247 -1.01 5.04 4.32
CA VAL A 247 -0.32 5.13 3.03
C VAL A 247 -0.11 6.57 2.55
N LEU A 248 -0.95 7.52 3.01
CA LEU A 248 -0.96 8.89 2.50
C LEU A 248 0.34 9.66 2.77
N PRO A 249 0.95 9.64 3.97
CA PRO A 249 2.24 10.28 4.20
C PRO A 249 3.36 9.72 3.31
N GLN A 250 3.34 8.42 3.01
CA GLN A 250 4.33 7.81 2.13
C GLN A 250 4.15 8.24 0.67
N LEU A 251 2.91 8.31 0.18
CA LEU A 251 2.63 8.83 -1.17
C LEU A 251 2.98 10.32 -1.28
N TRP A 252 2.65 11.10 -0.25
CA TRP A 252 3.04 12.51 -0.14
C TRP A 252 4.55 12.68 -0.19
N HIS A 253 5.28 11.91 0.60
CA HIS A 253 6.74 11.93 0.58
C HIS A 253 7.30 11.63 -0.81
N ILE A 254 6.81 10.59 -1.48
CA ILE A 254 7.24 10.24 -2.84
C ILE A 254 7.01 11.41 -3.80
N HIS A 255 5.86 12.08 -3.70
CA HIS A 255 5.56 13.26 -4.50
C HIS A 255 6.56 14.40 -4.21
N GLN A 256 6.84 14.68 -2.95
CA GLN A 256 7.78 15.73 -2.53
C GLN A 256 9.24 15.45 -2.96
N THR A 257 9.63 14.17 -3.10
CA THR A 257 10.96 13.77 -3.56
C THR A 257 11.03 13.47 -5.06
N GLY A 258 10.16 14.11 -5.87
CA GLY A 258 10.23 14.06 -7.33
C GLY A 258 9.59 12.83 -7.98
N GLY A 259 8.77 12.07 -7.25
CA GLY A 259 7.97 10.97 -7.82
C GLY A 259 8.75 9.71 -8.18
N VAL A 260 10.02 9.60 -7.78
CA VAL A 260 10.88 8.46 -8.10
C VAL A 260 10.72 7.36 -7.05
N ILE A 261 10.38 6.15 -7.49
CA ILE A 261 10.19 4.99 -6.61
C ILE A 261 11.12 3.85 -7.06
N GLN A 262 11.94 3.40 -6.12
CA GLN A 262 12.78 2.21 -6.29
C GLN A 262 11.96 0.92 -6.14
N ALA A 263 12.37 -0.16 -6.80
CA ALA A 263 11.72 -1.47 -6.75
C ALA A 263 11.27 -1.89 -5.35
N CYS A 264 12.16 -1.81 -4.35
CA CYS A 264 11.88 -2.25 -2.99
C CYS A 264 10.72 -1.50 -2.34
N THR A 265 10.68 -0.17 -2.50
CA THR A 265 9.57 0.66 -2.02
C THR A 265 8.30 0.38 -2.82
N GLY A 266 8.42 0.12 -4.12
CA GLY A 266 7.29 -0.27 -4.95
C GLY A 266 6.67 -1.60 -4.51
N HIS A 267 7.48 -2.64 -4.30
CA HIS A 267 7.04 -3.94 -3.79
C HIS A 267 6.40 -3.81 -2.42
N TYR A 268 6.97 -3.02 -1.50
CA TYR A 268 6.38 -2.72 -0.20
C TYR A 268 4.94 -2.17 -0.33
N ILE A 269 4.74 -1.12 -1.12
CA ILE A 269 3.41 -0.50 -1.30
C ILE A 269 2.44 -1.48 -1.99
N ALA A 270 2.93 -2.24 -2.97
CA ALA A 270 2.13 -3.25 -3.66
C ALA A 270 1.68 -4.37 -2.69
N MET A 271 2.53 -4.83 -1.79
CA MET A 271 2.16 -5.83 -0.78
C MET A 271 1.13 -5.27 0.22
N LEU A 272 1.21 -4.00 0.63
CA LEU A 272 0.14 -3.39 1.42
C LEU A 272 -1.21 -3.40 0.68
N ALA A 273 -1.22 -3.04 -0.60
CA ALA A 273 -2.43 -3.10 -1.42
C ALA A 273 -2.99 -4.54 -1.53
N CYS A 274 -2.13 -5.52 -1.79
CA CYS A 274 -2.52 -6.94 -1.85
C CYS A 274 -3.08 -7.43 -0.51
N SER A 275 -2.45 -7.08 0.61
CA SER A 275 -2.97 -7.39 1.95
C SER A 275 -4.39 -6.85 2.14
N ARG A 276 -4.61 -5.56 1.82
CA ARG A 276 -5.93 -4.94 1.95
C ARG A 276 -6.96 -5.54 1.00
N ALA A 277 -6.57 -5.91 -0.22
CA ALA A 277 -7.47 -6.61 -1.14
C ALA A 277 -7.95 -7.94 -0.56
N LEU A 278 -7.03 -8.79 -0.05
CA LEU A 278 -7.41 -10.07 0.56
C LEU A 278 -8.26 -9.91 1.82
N SER A 279 -7.91 -8.96 2.68
CA SER A 279 -8.73 -8.61 3.85
C SER A 279 -10.12 -8.12 3.45
N GLY A 280 -10.23 -7.32 2.39
CA GLY A 280 -11.52 -6.86 1.85
C GLY A 280 -12.36 -7.99 1.28
N ILE A 281 -11.73 -8.95 0.59
CA ILE A 281 -12.40 -10.18 0.11
C ILE A 281 -12.95 -10.97 1.29
N PHE A 282 -12.17 -11.19 2.35
CA PHE A 282 -12.66 -11.83 3.57
C PHE A 282 -13.90 -11.12 4.13
N MET A 283 -13.80 -9.80 4.32
CA MET A 283 -14.88 -9.00 4.89
C MET A 283 -16.13 -8.99 4.01
N TRP A 284 -15.97 -9.08 2.68
CA TRP A 284 -17.09 -9.26 1.78
C TRP A 284 -17.83 -10.57 2.04
N HIS A 285 -17.11 -11.67 2.28
CA HIS A 285 -17.72 -12.97 2.58
C HIS A 285 -18.32 -13.02 3.99
N ALA A 286 -17.63 -12.47 5.00
CA ALA A 286 -18.08 -12.41 6.39
C ALA A 286 -19.19 -11.37 6.66
N ARG A 287 -19.62 -10.61 5.64
CA ARG A 287 -20.49 -9.43 5.79
C ARG A 287 -21.83 -9.69 6.50
N PHE A 288 -22.34 -10.91 6.43
CA PHE A 288 -23.61 -11.28 7.06
C PHE A 288 -23.46 -11.64 8.54
N ASP A 289 -22.23 -11.94 8.97
CA ASP A 289 -21.91 -12.28 10.36
C ASP A 289 -21.49 -11.05 11.18
N ILE A 290 -21.15 -9.93 10.50
CA ILE A 290 -20.81 -8.67 11.15
C ILE A 290 -22.05 -8.00 11.72
N THR A 291 -22.13 -7.85 13.04
CA THR A 291 -23.22 -7.16 13.74
C THR A 291 -22.81 -5.75 14.17
N CYS A 292 -23.79 -4.88 14.42
CA CYS A 292 -23.55 -3.56 15.02
C CYS A 292 -24.80 -3.02 15.71
N VAL A 293 -24.61 -2.08 16.64
CA VAL A 293 -25.70 -1.23 17.11
C VAL A 293 -26.08 -0.29 15.96
N ARG A 294 -27.27 -0.47 15.39
CA ARG A 294 -27.67 0.24 14.16
C ARG A 294 -27.99 1.70 14.47
N LEU A 295 -27.34 2.62 13.75
CA LEU A 295 -27.66 4.06 13.83
C LEU A 295 -28.98 4.38 13.10
N VAL A 296 -29.27 3.62 12.05
CA VAL A 296 -30.49 3.74 11.24
C VAL A 296 -31.17 2.38 11.16
N GLY A 297 -32.49 2.34 11.38
CA GLY A 297 -33.26 1.10 11.36
C GLY A 297 -33.06 0.31 10.07
N GLY A 298 -32.68 -0.96 10.19
CA GLY A 298 -32.46 -1.85 9.05
C GLY A 298 -31.12 -1.69 8.32
N PHE A 299 -30.28 -0.71 8.68
CA PHE A 299 -28.99 -0.47 8.05
C PHE A 299 -27.84 -0.85 8.99
N ASN A 300 -26.94 -1.72 8.52
CA ASN A 300 -25.72 -2.08 9.24
C ASN A 300 -24.58 -1.18 8.76
N GLN A 301 -24.38 -0.05 9.44
CA GLN A 301 -23.34 0.90 9.02
C GLN A 301 -21.92 0.35 9.15
N ALA A 302 -21.68 -0.58 10.09
CA ALA A 302 -20.35 -1.06 10.39
C ALA A 302 -19.74 -1.85 9.24
N ILE A 303 -20.51 -2.77 8.65
CA ILE A 303 -20.00 -3.56 7.52
C ILE A 303 -19.72 -2.69 6.29
N TRP A 304 -20.58 -1.70 6.00
CA TRP A 304 -20.33 -0.78 4.89
C TRP A 304 -19.14 0.13 5.14
N ALA A 305 -18.90 0.53 6.39
CA ALA A 305 -17.69 1.27 6.76
C ALA A 305 -16.42 0.41 6.61
N ILE A 306 -16.46 -0.86 7.02
CA ILE A 306 -15.36 -1.82 6.83
C ILE A 306 -15.07 -2.01 5.34
N LEU A 307 -16.08 -2.31 4.53
CA LEU A 307 -15.91 -2.50 3.09
C LEU A 307 -15.45 -1.22 2.40
N GLY A 308 -16.01 -0.08 2.78
CA GLY A 308 -15.62 1.25 2.30
C GLY A 308 -14.16 1.57 2.62
N ALA A 309 -13.67 1.21 3.81
CA ALA A 309 -12.28 1.39 4.20
C ALA A 309 -11.32 0.56 3.32
N HIS A 310 -11.64 -0.71 3.05
CA HIS A 310 -10.86 -1.55 2.15
C HIS A 310 -10.86 -0.99 0.72
N LEU A 311 -12.02 -0.59 0.21
CA LEU A 311 -12.14 0.03 -1.12
C LEU A 311 -11.36 1.34 -1.20
N LEU A 312 -11.47 2.20 -0.19
CA LEU A 312 -10.75 3.47 -0.13
C LEU A 312 -9.24 3.25 -0.19
N HIS A 313 -8.70 2.28 0.55
CA HIS A 313 -7.27 1.98 0.48
C HIS A 313 -6.83 1.59 -0.94
N LEU A 314 -7.62 0.76 -1.63
CA LEU A 314 -7.32 0.36 -3.01
C LEU A 314 -7.42 1.54 -3.99
N ILE A 315 -8.36 2.46 -3.78
CA ILE A 315 -8.48 3.69 -4.58
C ILE A 315 -7.26 4.59 -4.35
N LEU A 316 -6.86 4.79 -3.09
CA LEU A 316 -5.69 5.62 -2.74
C LEU A 316 -4.40 5.10 -3.39
N LEU A 317 -4.26 3.77 -3.51
CA LEU A 317 -3.12 3.14 -4.17
C LEU A 317 -3.35 2.83 -5.65
N GLY A 318 -4.49 3.19 -6.23
CA GLY A 318 -4.87 2.79 -7.58
C GLY A 318 -3.94 3.33 -8.67
N ASP A 319 -3.58 4.62 -8.60
CA ASP A 319 -2.66 5.25 -9.55
C ASP A 319 -1.26 4.65 -9.44
N PHE A 320 -0.74 4.53 -8.21
CA PHE A 320 0.51 3.82 -7.95
C PHE A 320 0.48 2.38 -8.51
N GLY A 321 -0.61 1.65 -8.28
CA GLY A 321 -0.79 0.27 -8.73
C GLY A 321 -0.70 0.12 -10.24
N TYR A 322 -1.26 1.07 -11.00
CA TYR A 322 -1.11 1.10 -12.45
C TYR A 322 0.35 1.25 -12.88
N TYR A 323 1.08 2.23 -12.33
CA TYR A 323 2.49 2.42 -12.67
C TYR A 323 3.39 1.27 -12.20
N TYR A 324 3.06 0.67 -11.05
CA TYR A 324 3.74 -0.51 -10.54
C TYR A 324 3.61 -1.70 -11.50
N VAL A 325 2.39 -2.05 -11.92
CA VAL A 325 2.16 -3.16 -12.86
C VAL A 325 2.87 -2.88 -14.18
N LYS A 326 2.74 -1.66 -14.71
CA LYS A 326 3.42 -1.24 -15.94
C LYS A 326 4.94 -1.41 -15.83
N ALA A 327 5.55 -0.94 -14.73
CA ALA A 327 6.98 -1.05 -14.51
C ALA A 327 7.44 -2.50 -14.38
N VAL A 328 6.70 -3.34 -13.65
CA VAL A 328 7.01 -4.78 -13.53
C VAL A 328 6.94 -5.49 -14.88
N MET A 329 5.93 -5.18 -15.71
CA MET A 329 5.78 -5.79 -17.03
C MET A 329 6.88 -5.35 -18.02
N GLN A 330 7.37 -4.12 -17.90
CA GLN A 330 8.34 -3.54 -18.84
C GLN A 330 9.80 -3.79 -18.42
N GLN A 331 10.10 -3.73 -17.12
CA GLN A 331 11.46 -3.74 -16.57
C GLN A 331 11.74 -4.98 -15.71
N GLY A 332 10.73 -5.76 -15.35
CA GLY A 332 10.87 -6.91 -14.45
C GLY A 332 10.79 -6.52 -12.97
N LEU A 333 11.33 -7.37 -12.09
CA LEU A 333 11.22 -7.19 -10.62
C LEU A 333 12.17 -6.14 -10.04
N ASP A 334 13.24 -5.78 -10.77
CA ASP A 334 14.18 -4.71 -10.41
C ASP A 334 13.88 -3.46 -11.25
N PHE A 335 12.71 -2.88 -11.01
CA PHE A 335 12.22 -1.73 -11.76
C PHE A 335 12.50 -0.40 -11.05
N LYS A 336 12.38 0.68 -11.81
CA LYS A 336 12.27 2.04 -11.29
C LYS A 336 11.00 2.69 -11.85
N ILE A 337 10.18 3.27 -10.97
CA ILE A 337 9.00 4.03 -11.36
C ILE A 337 9.36 5.51 -11.28
N GLU A 338 9.00 6.25 -12.32
CA GLU A 338 8.97 7.71 -12.31
C GLU A 338 7.52 8.11 -12.51
N LEU A 339 6.89 8.58 -11.44
CA LEU A 339 5.54 9.11 -11.52
C LEU A 339 5.60 10.45 -12.28
N PRO A 340 4.64 10.73 -13.17
CA PRO A 340 4.54 12.05 -13.75
C PRO A 340 4.21 13.03 -12.63
N CYS A 341 5.22 13.73 -12.13
CA CYS A 341 4.99 14.87 -11.27
C CYS A 341 4.33 15.91 -12.16
N ALA A 342 3.09 16.33 -11.84
CA ALA A 342 2.49 17.44 -12.56
C ALA A 342 3.44 18.63 -12.40
N ASP A 343 4.06 19.08 -13.50
CA ASP A 343 4.88 20.29 -13.53
C ASP A 343 4.03 21.45 -13.01
N MET A 344 4.18 21.78 -11.73
CA MET A 344 3.53 22.93 -11.11
C MET A 344 4.61 23.96 -10.78
N VAL A 345 4.90 24.78 -11.80
CA VAL A 345 5.45 26.14 -11.62
C VAL A 345 4.34 27.05 -11.09
#